data_AF-A0A0G2IBY3-F1
#
_entry.id   AF-A0A0G2IBY3-F1
#
_cell.length_a   1.000
_cell.length_b   1.000
_cell.length_c   1.000
_cell.angle_alpha   90.00
_cell.angle_beta   90.00
_cell.angle_gamma   90.00
#
_symmetry.space_group_name_H-M   'P 1'
#
loop_
_entity.id
_entity.type
_entity.pdbx_description
1 polymer ?
#
loop_
_entity_poly.entity_id
_entity_poly.type
_entity_poly.pdbx_seq_one_letter_code
_entity_poly.pdbx_strand_id
1 'polypeptide(L)'
;MLDFRSETEEKGAKGSKYKRQILEDVNFQEMMDTIEKWQRLDGFVGHPKLSYLCENLLNHFMDAGQESNTRAIVFSEYRDSAEEIVRTLNKHQPMIKASIFVGQADSKRSEGMKQKQQIETIEKFRTGQFNVLVATSIGEEGLDIGQVDLIVCYDASASPIRREEEQFRKAKDNYEKMQRFICEGTRFNFRNDLSSRIIPRDTKPEVDMRLVEIPIENTQNKALPEPKKASAPRKKATQKKFHMPDGVITGHSANLARISAFNMEDIRGAV
;
A
#
# COMPACT_ATOMS: atom_id res chain seq x y z
N MET A 1 14.11 11.65 17.15
CA MET A 1 14.92 12.43 18.13
C MET A 1 14.34 12.35 19.53
N LEU A 2 13.02 12.44 19.71
CA LEU A 2 12.34 12.24 20.99
C LEU A 2 12.63 10.86 21.62
N ASP A 3 12.70 9.79 20.83
CA ASP A 3 12.97 8.41 21.30
C ASP A 3 14.32 8.20 22.02
N PHE A 4 15.36 8.95 21.63
CA PHE A 4 16.67 8.79 22.27
C PHE A 4 16.63 9.28 23.72
N ARG A 5 15.80 10.30 23.99
CA ARG A 5 15.52 10.86 25.33
C ARG A 5 14.38 10.11 26.06
N SER A 6 13.33 9.64 25.38
CA SER A 6 12.13 9.06 26.03
C SER A 6 12.30 7.59 26.48
N GLU A 7 13.09 6.78 25.77
CA GLU A 7 13.36 5.38 26.18
C GLU A 7 14.04 5.29 27.57
N THR A 8 14.68 6.37 28.03
CA THR A 8 15.30 6.46 29.36
C THR A 8 14.35 6.92 30.46
N GLU A 9 13.23 7.55 30.11
CA GLU A 9 12.27 8.12 31.07
C GLU A 9 11.05 7.21 31.29
N GLU A 10 10.56 6.51 30.27
CA GLU A 10 9.34 5.69 30.38
C GLU A 10 9.54 4.30 31.01
N LYS A 11 10.78 3.81 31.06
CA LYS A 11 11.12 2.57 31.75
C LYS A 11 12.28 2.87 32.65
N GLY A 12 12.10 2.85 33.98
CA GLY A 12 13.15 3.00 35.00
C GLY A 12 14.32 2.00 34.91
N ALA A 13 14.50 1.31 33.79
CA ALA A 13 15.69 0.58 33.41
C ALA A 13 16.77 1.55 32.94
N LYS A 14 17.88 1.56 33.67
CA LYS A 14 19.08 2.30 33.29
C LYS A 14 19.51 1.89 31.87
N GLY A 15 19.28 2.74 30.87
CA GLY A 15 19.77 2.54 29.50
C GLY A 15 21.28 2.24 29.46
N SER A 16 21.74 1.62 28.37
CA SER A 16 23.15 1.25 28.16
C SER A 16 24.12 2.34 28.61
N LYS A 17 25.22 1.98 29.28
CA LYS A 17 26.24 2.91 29.82
C LYS A 17 26.66 3.96 28.79
N TYR A 18 26.86 3.54 27.53
CA TYR A 18 27.23 4.42 26.43
C TYR A 18 26.10 5.37 26.01
N LYS A 19 24.84 4.94 26.05
CA LYS A 19 23.67 5.79 25.76
C LYS A 19 23.56 6.92 26.79
N ARG A 20 23.82 6.61 28.06
CA ARG A 20 23.80 7.59 29.14
C ARG A 20 24.91 8.63 29.01
N GLN A 21 26.14 8.18 28.69
CA GLN A 21 27.26 9.08 28.45
C GLN A 21 26.99 10.04 27.28
N ILE A 22 26.33 9.59 26.21
CA ILE A 22 25.97 10.47 25.09
C ILE A 22 24.88 11.47 25.49
N LEU A 23 23.88 11.04 26.26
CA LEU A 23 22.80 11.93 26.73
C LEU A 23 23.27 12.98 27.72
N GLU A 24 24.26 12.65 28.55
CA GLU A 24 24.88 13.54 29.55
C GLU A 24 25.98 14.43 28.95
N ASP A 25 26.42 14.18 27.71
CA ASP A 25 27.44 14.98 27.06
C ASP A 25 26.92 16.38 26.70
N VAL A 26 27.65 17.41 27.12
CA VAL A 26 27.26 18.83 26.95
C VAL A 26 27.22 19.20 25.47
N ASN A 27 28.16 18.72 24.65
CA ASN A 27 28.18 19.05 23.22
C ASN A 27 27.00 18.38 22.50
N PHE A 28 26.64 17.16 22.89
CA PHE A 28 25.46 16.49 22.36
C PHE A 28 24.18 17.24 22.71
N GLN A 29 24.02 17.71 23.96
CA GLN A 29 22.87 18.51 24.36
C GLN A 29 22.79 19.83 23.58
N GLU A 30 23.89 20.57 23.47
CA GLU A 30 23.95 21.84 22.71
C GLU A 30 23.64 21.64 21.22
N MET A 31 24.18 20.59 20.61
CA MET A 31 23.88 20.22 19.22
C MET A 31 22.38 19.93 19.05
N MET A 32 21.80 19.12 19.94
CA MET A 32 20.40 18.74 19.87
C MET A 32 19.46 19.94 20.04
N ASP A 33 19.77 20.83 20.98
CA ASP A 33 18.99 22.04 21.21
C ASP A 33 19.12 23.03 20.03
N THR A 34 20.29 23.07 19.38
CA THR A 34 20.49 23.87 18.16
C THR A 34 19.67 23.32 16.99
N ILE A 35 19.67 22.00 16.79
CA ILE A 35 18.86 21.35 15.75
C ILE A 35 17.37 21.59 16.00
N GLU A 36 16.91 21.46 17.25
CA GLU A 36 15.51 21.70 17.59
C GLU A 36 15.10 23.16 17.34
N LYS A 37 15.98 24.12 17.66
CA LYS A 37 15.75 25.54 17.33
C LYS A 37 15.65 25.76 15.82
N TRP A 38 16.54 25.16 15.02
CA TRP A 38 16.49 25.28 13.57
C TRP A 38 15.24 24.63 12.97
N GLN A 39 14.82 23.47 13.48
CA GLN A 39 13.57 22.83 13.06
C GLN A 39 12.32 23.68 13.35
N ARG A 40 12.37 24.57 14.35
CA ARG A 40 11.28 25.50 14.68
C ARG A 40 11.28 26.78 13.85
N LEU A 41 12.35 27.08 13.10
CA LEU A 41 12.40 28.27 12.25
C LEU A 41 11.49 28.08 11.02
N ASP A 42 10.62 29.05 10.77
CA ASP A 42 9.77 29.07 9.58
C ASP A 42 10.61 29.39 8.34
N GLY A 43 11.04 28.34 7.64
CA GLY A 43 11.89 28.41 6.46
C GLY A 43 13.04 27.40 6.47
N PHE A 44 13.29 26.71 7.58
CA PHE A 44 14.25 25.62 7.59
C PHE A 44 13.68 24.45 6.77
N VAL A 45 14.29 24.20 5.62
CA VAL A 45 14.01 23.02 4.81
C VAL A 45 15.04 21.96 5.19
N GLY A 46 14.60 20.91 5.87
CA GLY A 46 15.49 19.88 6.40
C GLY A 46 16.26 19.15 5.30
N HIS A 47 15.56 18.59 4.32
CA HIS A 47 16.16 17.77 3.27
C HIS A 47 15.81 18.32 1.86
N PRO A 48 16.78 18.44 0.93
CA PRO A 48 16.51 18.95 -0.43
C PRO A 48 15.41 18.19 -1.18
N LYS A 49 15.29 16.88 -0.94
CA LYS A 49 14.20 16.05 -1.48
C LYS A 49 12.82 16.56 -1.06
N LEU A 50 12.68 17.08 0.15
CA LEU A 50 11.41 17.62 0.65
C LEU A 50 11.05 18.93 -0.07
N SER A 51 12.02 19.81 -0.36
CA SER A 51 11.81 20.98 -1.22
C SER A 51 11.30 20.57 -2.58
N TYR A 52 11.97 19.60 -3.21
CA TYR A 52 11.60 19.16 -4.56
C TYR A 52 10.21 18.53 -4.58
N LEU A 53 9.84 17.74 -3.56
CA LEU A 53 8.48 17.21 -3.41
C LEU A 53 7.44 18.35 -3.36
N CYS A 54 7.71 19.39 -2.56
CA CYS A 54 6.82 20.54 -2.44
C CYS A 54 6.70 21.28 -3.78
N GLU A 55 7.82 21.54 -4.47
CA GLU A 55 7.82 22.18 -5.79
C GLU A 55 7.04 21.38 -6.84
N ASN A 56 7.19 20.06 -6.87
CA ASN A 56 6.49 19.21 -7.84
C ASN A 56 4.98 19.20 -7.58
N LEU A 57 4.58 19.10 -6.31
CA LEU A 57 3.16 19.17 -5.96
C LEU A 57 2.59 20.56 -6.27
N LEU A 58 3.29 21.63 -5.92
CA LEU A 58 2.86 23.00 -6.22
C LEU A 58 2.69 23.21 -7.72
N ASN A 59 3.67 22.80 -8.53
CA ASN A 59 3.57 22.90 -9.99
C ASN A 59 2.37 22.11 -10.53
N HIS A 60 2.16 20.88 -10.05
CA HIS A 60 0.98 20.08 -10.43
C HIS A 60 -0.35 20.77 -10.12
N PHE A 61 -0.50 21.33 -8.92
CA PHE A 61 -1.73 22.05 -8.53
C PHE A 61 -1.89 23.40 -9.24
N MET A 62 -0.79 24.08 -9.56
CA MET A 62 -0.81 25.33 -10.33
C MET A 62 -1.20 25.08 -11.79
N ASP A 63 -0.63 24.06 -12.42
CA ASP A 63 -0.90 23.68 -13.82
C ASP A 63 -2.34 23.20 -14.02
N ALA A 64 -2.90 22.52 -13.02
CA ALA A 64 -4.29 22.07 -13.05
C ALA A 64 -5.30 23.24 -12.85
N GLY A 65 -4.86 24.35 -12.25
CA GLY A 65 -5.69 25.53 -11.98
C GLY A 65 -6.56 25.40 -10.71
N GLN A 66 -6.93 26.55 -10.13
CA GLN A 66 -7.63 26.66 -8.84
C GLN A 66 -9.01 25.96 -8.78
N GLU A 67 -9.66 25.73 -9.92
CA GLU A 67 -10.97 25.04 -9.98
C GLU A 67 -10.85 23.53 -10.28
N SER A 68 -9.64 23.01 -10.43
CA SER A 68 -9.45 21.58 -10.65
C SER A 68 -9.65 20.79 -9.36
N ASN A 69 -10.43 19.71 -9.44
CA ASN A 69 -10.56 18.73 -8.36
C ASN A 69 -9.39 17.73 -8.39
N THR A 70 -8.18 18.24 -8.69
CA THR A 70 -7.01 17.37 -8.82
C THR A 70 -6.55 16.88 -7.46
N ARG A 71 -6.05 15.64 -7.41
CA ARG A 71 -5.65 14.98 -6.17
C ARG A 71 -4.33 14.27 -6.32
N ALA A 72 -3.56 14.26 -5.24
CA ALA A 72 -2.28 13.57 -5.19
C ALA A 72 -2.18 12.63 -3.99
N ILE A 73 -1.45 11.52 -4.18
CA ILE A 73 -1.01 10.64 -3.09
C ILE A 73 0.51 10.67 -3.03
N VAL A 74 1.07 10.83 -1.84
CA VAL A 74 2.49 10.70 -1.57
C VAL A 74 2.72 9.44 -0.73
N PHE A 75 3.49 8.50 -1.24
CA PHE A 75 3.90 7.31 -0.51
C PHE A 75 5.22 7.52 0.22
N SER A 76 5.22 7.17 1.51
CA SER A 76 6.37 7.20 2.40
C SER A 76 6.59 5.81 3.01
N GLU A 77 7.81 5.34 3.22
CA GLU A 77 8.06 4.06 3.90
C GLU A 77 7.87 4.20 5.41
N TYR A 78 8.33 5.33 5.97
CA TYR A 78 8.29 5.59 7.42
C TYR A 78 7.18 6.56 7.81
N ARG A 79 6.61 6.36 9.02
CA ARG A 79 5.57 7.22 9.60
C ARG A 79 6.10 8.60 10.00
N ASP A 80 7.28 8.63 10.61
CA ASP A 80 7.94 9.88 11.01
C ASP A 80 8.12 10.81 9.80
N SER A 81 8.54 10.23 8.66
CA SER A 81 8.67 10.94 7.38
C SER A 81 7.32 11.39 6.83
N ALA A 82 6.28 10.57 6.92
CA ALA A 82 4.93 10.95 6.51
C ALA A 82 4.41 12.16 7.32
N GLU A 83 4.65 12.19 8.63
CA GLU A 83 4.30 13.35 9.46
C GLU A 83 5.06 14.61 9.07
N GLU A 84 6.38 14.51 8.85
CA GLU A 84 7.22 15.63 8.43
C GLU A 84 6.78 16.21 7.08
N ILE A 85 6.44 15.35 6.13
CA ILE A 85 5.89 15.74 4.83
C ILE A 85 4.58 16.49 5.02
N VAL A 86 3.64 15.96 5.81
CA VAL A 86 2.35 16.60 6.05
C VAL A 86 2.50 17.97 6.71
N ARG A 87 3.41 18.08 7.71
CA ARG A 87 3.70 19.35 8.37
C ARG A 87 4.23 20.39 7.38
N THR A 88 5.11 19.98 6.48
CA THR A 88 5.72 20.89 5.49
C THR A 88 4.75 21.29 4.39
N LEU A 89 4.00 20.33 3.84
CA LEU A 89 3.00 20.59 2.80
C LEU A 89 1.88 21.52 3.28
N ASN A 90 1.44 21.38 4.53
CA ASN A 90 0.39 22.23 5.09
C ASN A 90 0.82 23.68 5.31
N LYS A 91 2.12 24.02 5.20
CA LYS A 91 2.57 25.43 5.18
C LYS A 91 2.11 26.17 3.92
N HIS A 92 1.80 25.43 2.85
CA HIS A 92 1.36 25.97 1.56
C HIS A 92 -0.19 26.02 1.41
N GLN A 93 -0.92 26.01 2.53
CA GLN A 93 -2.36 26.25 2.51
C GLN A 93 -2.68 27.67 1.99
N PRO A 94 -3.79 27.86 1.24
CA PRO A 94 -4.86 26.90 0.96
C PRO A 94 -4.63 26.00 -0.26
N MET A 95 -3.53 26.20 -1.01
CA MET A 95 -3.26 25.50 -2.27
C MET A 95 -3.02 24.00 -2.06
N ILE A 96 -2.27 23.64 -1.03
CA ILE A 96 -2.04 22.25 -0.63
C ILE A 96 -2.60 22.03 0.77
N LYS A 97 -3.52 21.08 0.87
CA LYS A 97 -4.07 20.55 2.13
C LYS A 97 -3.70 19.07 2.18
N ALA A 98 -2.80 18.72 3.10
CA ALA A 98 -2.27 17.37 3.25
C ALA A 98 -2.83 16.71 4.52
N SER A 99 -3.18 15.43 4.40
CA SER A 99 -3.55 14.59 5.54
C SER A 99 -2.73 13.30 5.56
N ILE A 100 -2.44 12.79 6.76
CA ILE A 100 -1.69 11.55 6.95
C ILE A 100 -2.63 10.33 6.95
N PHE A 101 -2.16 9.24 6.36
CA PHE A 101 -2.82 7.93 6.37
C PHE A 101 -1.82 6.83 6.73
N VAL A 102 -1.99 6.21 7.89
CA VAL A 102 -1.14 5.13 8.37
C VAL A 102 -1.93 3.83 8.52
N GLY A 103 -1.23 2.70 8.49
CA GLY A 103 -1.84 1.38 8.71
C GLY A 103 -2.35 1.18 10.15
N GLN A 104 -3.08 0.09 10.36
CA GLN A 104 -3.74 -0.21 11.64
C GLN A 104 -2.79 -0.60 12.77
N ALA A 105 -1.63 -1.18 12.44
CA ALA A 105 -0.68 -1.64 13.43
C ALA A 105 -0.11 -0.48 14.26
N ASP A 106 0.00 -0.62 15.56
CA ASP A 106 0.76 0.31 16.37
C ASP A 106 2.26 0.13 16.11
N SER A 107 2.99 1.23 16.06
CA SER A 107 4.44 1.23 16.02
C SER A 107 4.98 1.68 17.37
N LYS A 108 6.26 1.43 17.64
CA LYS A 108 6.92 1.95 18.86
C LYS A 108 6.89 3.49 18.96
N ARG A 109 6.66 4.20 17.84
CA ARG A 109 6.78 5.66 17.72
C ARG A 109 5.46 6.38 17.48
N SER A 110 4.46 5.68 16.96
CA SER A 110 3.15 6.24 16.63
C SER A 110 2.08 5.16 16.75
N GLU A 111 0.92 5.54 17.28
CA GLU A 111 -0.29 4.72 17.18
C GLU A 111 -0.66 4.53 15.71
N GLY A 112 -1.18 3.34 15.40
CA GLY A 112 -1.81 3.04 14.14
C GLY A 112 -3.17 3.73 14.02
N MET A 113 -3.69 3.79 12.80
CA MET A 113 -5.00 4.38 12.56
C MET A 113 -6.08 3.32 12.72
N LYS A 114 -7.13 3.60 13.51
CA LYS A 114 -8.28 2.67 13.62
C LYS A 114 -9.01 2.59 12.29
N GLN A 115 -9.59 1.43 11.97
CA GLN A 115 -10.33 1.24 10.71
C GLN A 115 -11.41 2.31 10.46
N LYS A 116 -12.15 2.71 11.50
CA LYS A 116 -13.14 3.79 11.40
C LYS A 116 -12.51 5.13 10.99
N GLN A 117 -11.35 5.46 11.55
CA GLN A 117 -10.61 6.68 11.21
C GLN A 117 -10.07 6.61 9.78
N GLN A 118 -9.57 5.45 9.34
CA GLN A 118 -9.11 5.25 7.96
C GLN A 118 -10.23 5.52 6.96
N ILE A 119 -11.42 4.94 7.17
CA ILE A 119 -12.60 5.17 6.32
C ILE A 119 -12.98 6.66 6.32
N GLU A 120 -13.00 7.30 7.49
CA GLU A 120 -13.33 8.72 7.60
C GLU A 120 -12.32 9.61 6.84
N THR A 121 -11.02 9.34 6.95
CA THR A 121 -9.98 10.08 6.23
C THR A 121 -10.10 9.90 4.72
N ILE A 122 -10.38 8.68 4.24
CA ILE A 122 -10.61 8.43 2.81
C ILE A 122 -11.86 9.15 2.31
N GLU A 123 -12.95 9.18 3.07
CA GLU A 123 -14.14 9.96 2.73
C GLU A 123 -13.86 11.47 2.68
N LYS A 124 -13.07 11.99 3.62
CA LYS A 124 -12.63 13.39 3.61
C LYS A 124 -11.77 13.72 2.39
N PHE A 125 -10.90 12.80 1.98
CA PHE A 125 -10.12 12.93 0.75
C PHE A 125 -11.02 12.93 -0.48
N ARG A 126 -11.98 12.01 -0.54
CA ARG A 126 -12.91 11.87 -1.67
C ARG A 126 -13.82 13.08 -1.84
N THR A 127 -14.27 13.65 -0.72
CA THR A 127 -15.09 14.87 -0.69
C THR A 127 -14.29 16.15 -0.94
N GLY A 128 -12.96 16.07 -1.08
CA GLY A 128 -12.09 17.20 -1.40
C GLY A 128 -11.83 18.14 -0.22
N GLN A 129 -12.04 17.69 1.02
CA GLN A 129 -11.65 18.49 2.20
C GLN A 129 -10.16 18.79 2.19
N PHE A 130 -9.36 17.83 1.74
CA PHE A 130 -7.94 17.96 1.45
C PHE A 130 -7.61 17.26 0.13
N ASN A 131 -6.56 17.73 -0.55
CA ASN A 131 -6.20 17.33 -1.92
C ASN A 131 -4.92 16.48 -1.99
N VAL A 132 -4.17 16.35 -0.89
CA VAL A 132 -3.00 15.47 -0.80
C VAL A 132 -3.16 14.47 0.34
N LEU A 133 -2.97 13.19 0.02
CA LEU A 133 -2.96 12.10 1.01
C LEU A 133 -1.52 11.57 1.12
N VAL A 134 -0.91 11.69 2.29
CA VAL A 134 0.43 11.16 2.56
C VAL A 134 0.29 9.85 3.30
N ALA A 135 0.77 8.75 2.72
CA ALA A 135 0.47 7.43 3.24
C ALA A 135 1.66 6.48 3.29
N THR A 136 1.67 5.62 4.31
CA THR A 136 2.70 4.57 4.43
C THR A 136 2.32 3.25 3.77
N SER A 137 1.03 2.93 3.80
CA SER A 137 0.46 1.78 3.09
C SER A 137 -1.03 2.05 2.92
N ILE A 138 -1.55 1.82 1.71
CA ILE A 138 -3.00 1.95 1.43
C ILE A 138 -3.53 0.70 0.69
N GLY A 139 -2.66 -0.06 0.02
CA GLY A 139 -3.07 -1.15 -0.88
C GLY A 139 -3.39 -2.49 -0.20
N GLU A 140 -3.03 -2.70 1.07
CA GLU A 140 -3.21 -4.02 1.71
C GLU A 140 -4.67 -4.35 2.03
N GLU A 141 -5.53 -3.36 2.26
CA GLU A 141 -6.91 -3.57 2.74
C GLU A 141 -8.00 -3.40 1.66
N GLY A 142 -7.63 -3.03 0.42
CA GLY A 142 -8.61 -2.87 -0.68
C GLY A 142 -9.56 -1.68 -0.51
N LEU A 143 -9.11 -0.61 0.17
CA LEU A 143 -9.90 0.62 0.31
C LEU A 143 -10.02 1.37 -1.02
N ASP A 144 -11.24 1.82 -1.36
CA ASP A 144 -11.47 2.66 -2.53
C ASP A 144 -11.19 4.14 -2.20
N ILE A 145 -10.04 4.62 -2.68
CA ILE A 145 -9.57 5.99 -2.46
C ILE A 145 -10.20 6.98 -3.47
N GLY A 146 -10.82 6.47 -4.54
CA GLY A 146 -11.29 7.26 -5.68
C GLY A 146 -10.18 7.62 -6.67
N GLN A 147 -10.51 8.50 -7.62
CA GLN A 147 -9.59 8.94 -8.67
C GLN A 147 -8.53 9.90 -8.12
N VAL A 148 -7.28 9.67 -8.51
CA VAL A 148 -6.10 10.46 -8.16
C VAL A 148 -5.31 10.71 -9.43
N ASP A 149 -4.78 11.91 -9.60
CA ASP A 149 -4.08 12.32 -10.83
C ASP A 149 -2.56 12.16 -10.71
N LEU A 150 -2.02 12.32 -9.50
CA LEU A 150 -0.58 12.22 -9.25
C LEU A 150 -0.26 11.28 -8.09
N ILE A 151 0.67 10.36 -8.30
CA ILE A 151 1.23 9.51 -7.25
C ILE A 151 2.73 9.73 -7.19
N VAL A 152 3.23 10.12 -6.01
CA VAL A 152 4.65 10.35 -5.76
C VAL A 152 5.17 9.34 -4.75
N CYS A 153 6.28 8.67 -5.04
CA CYS A 153 6.99 7.82 -4.08
C CYS A 153 8.19 8.59 -3.53
N TYR A 154 8.13 9.02 -2.25
CA TYR A 154 9.14 9.90 -1.65
C TYR A 154 10.42 9.14 -1.25
N ASP A 155 10.25 8.08 -0.46
CA ASP A 155 11.30 7.15 -0.02
C ASP A 155 10.86 5.69 -0.18
N ALA A 156 9.65 5.42 -0.65
CA ALA A 156 9.18 4.09 -0.94
C ALA A 156 9.92 3.51 -2.16
N SER A 157 10.69 2.45 -1.95
CA SER A 157 11.45 1.73 -2.99
C SER A 157 10.59 1.17 -4.12
N ALA A 158 9.31 0.94 -3.88
CA ALA A 158 8.36 0.48 -4.88
C ALA A 158 7.02 1.20 -4.71
N SER A 159 6.46 1.69 -5.82
CA SER A 159 5.08 2.16 -5.84
C SER A 159 4.13 1.04 -5.40
N PRO A 160 2.96 1.34 -4.83
CA PRO A 160 2.00 0.32 -4.43
C PRO A 160 1.61 -0.61 -5.57
N ILE A 161 1.56 -0.08 -6.80
CA ILE A 161 1.28 -0.84 -8.01
C ILE A 161 2.37 -1.88 -8.23
N ARG A 162 3.65 -1.48 -8.16
CA ARG A 162 4.77 -2.41 -8.29
C ARG A 162 4.75 -3.45 -7.19
N ARG A 163 4.46 -3.07 -5.94
CA ARG A 163 4.31 -4.03 -4.82
C ARG A 163 3.22 -5.08 -5.12
N GLU A 164 2.07 -4.64 -5.62
CA GLU A 164 0.97 -5.56 -5.95
C GLU A 164 1.32 -6.50 -7.11
N GLU A 165 1.97 -5.98 -8.15
CA GLU A 165 2.48 -6.79 -9.27
C GLU A 165 3.51 -7.83 -8.82
N GLU A 166 4.39 -7.47 -7.89
CA GLU A 166 5.36 -8.42 -7.32
C GLU A 166 4.70 -9.50 -6.46
N GLN A 167 3.69 -9.13 -5.66
CA GLN A 167 2.89 -10.10 -4.91
C GLN A 167 2.20 -11.08 -5.86
N PHE A 168 1.60 -10.58 -6.95
CA PHE A 168 0.99 -11.41 -7.97
C PHE A 168 2.00 -12.37 -8.61
N ARG A 169 3.20 -11.88 -8.96
CA ARG A 169 4.28 -12.71 -9.52
C ARG A 169 4.71 -13.83 -8.55
N LYS A 170 4.94 -13.49 -7.29
CA LYS A 170 5.29 -14.48 -6.24
C LYS A 170 4.18 -15.52 -6.03
N ALA A 171 2.92 -15.10 -6.03
CA ALA A 171 1.77 -15.99 -5.90
C ALA A 171 1.70 -16.98 -7.08
N LYS A 172 1.92 -16.51 -8.30
CA LYS A 172 1.97 -17.35 -9.51
C LYS A 172 3.09 -18.38 -9.44
N ASP A 173 4.31 -17.98 -9.07
CA ASP A 173 5.44 -18.90 -8.93
C ASP A 173 5.17 -19.99 -7.88
N ASN A 174 4.52 -19.63 -6.78
CA ASN A 174 4.12 -20.59 -5.74
C ASN A 174 3.06 -21.58 -6.26
N TYR A 175 2.09 -21.10 -7.04
CA TYR A 175 1.08 -21.95 -7.67
C TYR A 175 1.72 -22.97 -8.63
N GLU A 176 2.65 -22.52 -9.49
CA GLU A 176 3.38 -23.39 -10.41
C GLU A 176 4.19 -24.46 -9.67
N LYS A 177 4.87 -24.09 -8.57
CA LYS A 177 5.58 -25.04 -7.71
C LYS A 177 4.63 -26.06 -7.08
N MET A 178 3.47 -25.64 -6.60
CA MET A 178 2.47 -26.53 -6.00
C MET A 178 1.90 -27.52 -7.02
N GLN A 179 1.56 -27.05 -8.23
CA GLN A 179 1.12 -27.90 -9.33
C GLN A 179 2.17 -28.96 -9.66
N ARG A 180 3.45 -28.57 -9.71
CA ARG A 180 4.55 -29.51 -9.93
C ARG A 180 4.62 -30.58 -8.83
N PHE A 181 4.50 -30.21 -7.56
CA PHE A 181 4.49 -31.20 -6.46
C PHE A 181 3.28 -32.14 -6.51
N ILE A 182 2.12 -31.66 -6.94
CA ILE A 182 0.92 -32.50 -7.14
C ILE A 182 1.18 -33.50 -8.28
N CYS A 183 1.73 -33.05 -9.41
CA CYS A 183 2.08 -33.92 -10.53
C CYS A 183 3.17 -34.94 -10.18
N GLU A 184 4.17 -34.55 -9.37
CA GLU A 184 5.26 -35.44 -8.96
C GLU A 184 4.81 -36.53 -7.99
N GLY A 185 3.76 -36.31 -7.19
CA GLY A 185 3.12 -37.31 -6.31
C GLY A 185 4.01 -37.86 -5.17
N THR A 186 5.30 -37.56 -5.17
CA THR A 186 6.32 -38.09 -4.24
C THR A 186 6.34 -37.38 -2.89
N ARG A 187 5.77 -36.17 -2.82
CA ARG A 187 5.88 -35.29 -1.64
C ARG A 187 4.67 -35.33 -0.71
N PHE A 188 3.60 -36.02 -1.09
CA PHE A 188 2.40 -36.19 -0.28
C PHE A 188 2.37 -37.57 0.34
N ASN A 189 2.72 -37.66 1.63
CA ASN A 189 2.41 -38.85 2.42
C ASN A 189 0.94 -38.81 2.83
N PHE A 190 0.08 -39.37 1.98
CA PHE A 190 -1.33 -39.52 2.31
C PHE A 190 -1.47 -40.55 3.44
N ARG A 191 -1.93 -40.10 4.60
CA ARG A 191 -2.30 -40.96 5.73
C ARG A 191 -3.60 -41.70 5.40
N ASN A 192 -3.45 -42.80 4.66
CA ASN A 192 -4.53 -43.66 4.18
C ASN A 192 -5.35 -44.31 5.32
N ASP A 193 -4.84 -44.26 6.55
CA ASP A 193 -5.47 -44.72 7.78
C ASP A 193 -6.49 -43.72 8.34
N LEU A 194 -6.25 -42.42 8.19
CA LEU A 194 -7.05 -41.33 8.78
C LEU A 194 -7.92 -40.58 7.77
N SER A 195 -7.64 -40.67 6.47
CA SER A 195 -8.42 -39.97 5.44
C SER A 195 -9.76 -40.67 5.16
N SER A 196 -10.88 -39.94 5.23
CA SER A 196 -12.18 -40.37 4.72
C SER A 196 -12.13 -40.49 3.20
N ARG A 197 -11.74 -41.67 2.72
CA ARG A 197 -11.62 -41.94 1.28
C ARG A 197 -13.01 -42.05 0.65
N ILE A 198 -13.25 -41.32 -0.44
CA ILE A 198 -14.46 -41.44 -1.27
C ILE A 198 -14.48 -42.79 -2.01
N ILE A 199 -13.29 -43.31 -2.31
CA ILE A 199 -13.04 -44.58 -3.00
C ILE A 199 -12.89 -45.71 -1.96
N PRO A 200 -13.34 -46.95 -2.24
CA PRO A 200 -13.10 -48.11 -1.39
C PRO A 200 -11.62 -48.31 -1.01
N ARG A 201 -11.36 -48.92 0.15
CA ARG A 201 -10.00 -49.08 0.71
C ARG A 201 -9.14 -50.05 -0.10
N ASP A 202 -9.76 -51.01 -0.75
CA ASP A 202 -9.20 -52.03 -1.62
C ASP A 202 -8.80 -51.52 -3.01
N THR A 203 -9.40 -50.42 -3.47
CA THR A 203 -9.01 -49.79 -4.74
C THR A 203 -7.76 -48.92 -4.56
N LYS A 204 -6.69 -49.24 -5.30
CA LYS A 204 -5.49 -48.39 -5.41
C LYS A 204 -5.58 -47.56 -6.69
N PRO A 205 -5.79 -46.23 -6.59
CA PRO A 205 -5.74 -45.38 -7.78
C PRO A 205 -4.29 -45.31 -8.28
N GLU A 206 -4.09 -45.53 -9.57
CA GLU A 206 -2.82 -45.29 -10.25
C GLU A 206 -2.94 -44.03 -11.11
N VAL A 207 -1.85 -43.26 -11.20
CA VAL A 207 -1.80 -42.04 -12.02
C VAL A 207 -1.67 -42.45 -13.48
N ASP A 208 -2.70 -42.19 -14.27
CA ASP A 208 -2.68 -42.40 -15.72
C ASP A 208 -2.43 -41.06 -16.44
N MET A 209 -1.27 -40.93 -17.07
CA MET A 209 -0.93 -39.73 -17.84
C MET A 209 -1.56 -39.78 -19.22
N ARG A 210 -2.64 -39.02 -19.41
CA ARG A 210 -3.30 -38.88 -20.71
C ARG A 210 -3.22 -37.44 -21.21
N LEU A 211 -3.03 -37.28 -22.52
CA LEU A 211 -3.21 -36.00 -23.20
C LEU A 211 -4.71 -35.65 -23.14
N VAL A 212 -5.07 -34.72 -22.28
CA VAL A 212 -6.43 -34.17 -22.24
C VAL A 212 -6.47 -32.98 -23.20
N GLU A 213 -7.21 -33.12 -24.30
CA GLU A 213 -7.58 -31.96 -25.10
C GLU A 213 -8.54 -31.11 -24.28
N ILE A 214 -8.08 -29.93 -23.86
CA ILE A 214 -8.93 -28.98 -23.15
C ILE A 214 -10.00 -28.54 -24.15
N PRO A 215 -11.29 -28.83 -23.91
CA PRO A 215 -12.36 -28.36 -24.79
C PRO A 215 -12.26 -26.85 -24.95
N ILE A 216 -12.54 -26.34 -26.15
CA ILE A 216 -12.44 -24.89 -26.46
C ILE A 216 -13.27 -24.06 -25.45
N GLU A 217 -14.36 -24.63 -24.95
CA GLU A 217 -15.23 -24.08 -23.90
C GLU A 217 -14.53 -23.81 -22.56
N ASN A 218 -13.53 -24.64 -22.20
CA ASN A 218 -12.70 -24.50 -21.01
C ASN A 218 -11.40 -23.72 -21.27
N THR A 219 -11.19 -23.28 -22.52
CA THR A 219 -10.05 -22.44 -22.86
C THR A 219 -10.33 -21.04 -22.34
N GLN A 220 -9.66 -20.64 -21.25
CA GLN A 220 -9.71 -19.25 -20.79
C GLN A 220 -9.21 -18.36 -21.93
N ASN A 221 -10.05 -17.43 -22.38
CA ASN A 221 -9.65 -16.44 -23.36
C ASN A 221 -8.48 -15.64 -22.77
N LYS A 222 -7.27 -15.80 -23.34
CA LYS A 222 -6.05 -15.14 -22.86
C LYS A 222 -6.00 -13.64 -23.17
N ALA A 223 -6.94 -13.15 -23.98
CA ALA A 223 -7.04 -11.72 -24.25
C ALA A 223 -7.51 -10.99 -22.98
N LEU A 224 -6.73 -10.00 -22.52
CA LEU A 224 -7.24 -8.96 -21.64
C LEU A 224 -8.47 -8.35 -22.34
N PRO A 225 -9.63 -8.22 -21.68
CA PRO A 225 -10.79 -7.61 -22.30
C PRO A 225 -10.42 -6.20 -22.73
N GLU A 226 -10.45 -5.93 -24.05
CA GLU A 226 -10.21 -4.59 -24.56
C GLU A 226 -11.22 -3.63 -23.93
N PRO A 227 -10.80 -2.47 -23.39
CA PRO A 227 -11.70 -1.50 -22.80
C PRO A 227 -12.64 -0.98 -23.88
N LYS A 228 -13.86 -1.51 -23.92
CA LYS A 228 -14.89 -1.06 -24.86
C LYS A 228 -15.31 0.35 -24.47
N LYS A 229 -15.18 1.30 -25.40
CA LYS A 229 -15.90 2.58 -25.32
C LYS A 229 -17.38 2.26 -25.09
N ALA A 230 -17.97 2.87 -24.06
CA ALA A 230 -19.33 2.57 -23.62
C ALA A 230 -20.33 2.72 -24.77
N SER A 231 -20.83 1.59 -25.28
CA SER A 231 -22.00 1.57 -26.16
C SER A 231 -23.27 1.60 -25.31
N ALA A 232 -24.28 2.33 -25.79
CA ALA A 232 -25.62 2.55 -25.26
C ALA A 232 -26.21 1.46 -24.32
N PRO A 233 -27.08 1.84 -23.35
CA PRO A 233 -27.53 0.96 -22.28
C PRO A 233 -28.20 -0.31 -22.83
N ARG A 234 -27.57 -1.45 -22.55
CA ARG A 234 -28.13 -2.77 -22.86
C ARG A 234 -29.34 -3.05 -21.97
N LYS A 235 -30.41 -3.61 -22.55
CA LYS A 235 -31.56 -4.13 -21.80
C LYS A 235 -31.07 -5.14 -20.75
N LYS A 236 -31.55 -5.01 -19.50
CA LYS A 236 -31.14 -5.86 -18.37
C LYS A 236 -31.32 -7.33 -18.73
N ALA A 237 -30.25 -8.11 -18.59
CA ALA A 237 -30.29 -9.56 -18.76
C ALA A 237 -31.23 -10.17 -17.72
N THR A 238 -32.04 -11.15 -18.11
CA THR A 238 -32.85 -11.95 -17.20
C THR A 238 -31.93 -12.68 -16.21
N GLN A 239 -32.14 -12.46 -14.92
CA GLN A 239 -31.35 -13.09 -13.86
C GLN A 239 -31.56 -14.61 -13.89
N LYS A 240 -30.47 -15.37 -14.03
CA LYS A 240 -30.50 -16.81 -13.77
C LYS A 240 -30.73 -17.02 -12.28
N LYS A 241 -31.72 -17.83 -11.91
CA LYS A 241 -31.96 -18.21 -10.50
C LYS A 241 -30.85 -19.14 -10.01
N PHE A 242 -29.94 -18.57 -9.23
CA PHE A 242 -28.95 -19.31 -8.47
C PHE A 242 -29.57 -19.72 -7.13
N HIS A 243 -29.63 -21.02 -6.82
CA HIS A 243 -30.12 -21.48 -5.51
C HIS A 243 -28.99 -21.30 -4.49
N MET A 244 -29.07 -20.21 -3.74
CA MET A 244 -28.15 -19.83 -2.69
C MET A 244 -28.82 -20.11 -1.34
N PRO A 245 -28.21 -20.86 -0.42
CA PRO A 245 -28.73 -21.03 0.93
C PRO A 245 -28.78 -19.68 1.67
N ASP A 246 -29.76 -19.50 2.54
CA ASP A 246 -29.97 -18.24 3.27
C ASP A 246 -28.74 -17.88 4.12
N GLY A 247 -28.17 -16.69 3.89
CA GLY A 247 -27.10 -16.11 4.72
C GLY A 247 -25.78 -15.77 4.00
N VAL A 248 -25.64 -16.00 2.69
CA VAL A 248 -24.36 -15.77 1.98
C VAL A 248 -24.24 -14.32 1.48
N ILE A 249 -23.31 -13.56 2.06
CA ILE A 249 -22.93 -12.21 1.61
C ILE A 249 -21.93 -12.35 0.44
N THR A 250 -22.26 -11.85 -0.75
CA THR A 250 -21.33 -11.78 -1.89
C THR A 250 -21.19 -10.35 -2.39
N GLY A 251 -19.99 -9.79 -2.30
CA GLY A 251 -19.72 -8.45 -2.80
C GLY A 251 -18.23 -8.24 -3.09
N HIS A 252 -17.79 -8.59 -4.30
CA HIS A 252 -16.55 -8.09 -4.89
C HIS A 252 -16.81 -7.68 -6.34
N SER A 253 -16.53 -6.42 -6.67
CA SER A 253 -16.55 -5.89 -8.03
C SER A 253 -15.27 -5.11 -8.25
N ALA A 254 -14.41 -5.62 -9.13
CA ALA A 254 -13.14 -5.02 -9.52
C ALA A 254 -13.33 -4.09 -10.74
N ASN A 255 -12.70 -2.93 -10.73
CA ASN A 255 -12.50 -2.08 -11.92
C ASN A 255 -11.04 -1.62 -11.98
N LEU A 256 -10.42 -1.83 -13.15
CA LEU A 256 -9.05 -1.43 -13.49
C LEU A 256 -9.02 -0.01 -14.06
N ALA A 257 -8.08 0.83 -13.62
CA ALA A 257 -7.75 2.12 -14.21
C ALA A 257 -6.25 2.18 -14.59
N ARG A 258 -5.94 2.97 -15.63
CA ARG A 258 -4.57 3.25 -16.12
C ARG A 258 -3.90 4.28 -15.22
N ILE A 259 -2.68 3.98 -14.76
CA ILE A 259 -1.91 4.81 -13.83
C ILE A 259 -0.55 5.16 -14.45
N SER A 260 -0.16 6.43 -14.40
CA SER A 260 1.22 6.88 -14.60
C SER A 260 1.89 7.00 -13.23
N ALA A 261 2.82 6.09 -12.92
CA ALA A 261 3.63 6.12 -11.71
C ALA A 261 5.01 6.70 -12.04
N PHE A 262 5.43 7.72 -11.30
CA PHE A 262 6.77 8.33 -11.43
C PHE A 262 7.59 7.98 -10.19
N ASN A 263 8.81 7.48 -10.39
CA ASN A 263 9.69 7.05 -9.30
C ASN A 263 10.83 8.07 -9.15
N MET A 264 11.06 8.55 -7.93
CA MET A 264 12.01 9.64 -7.67
C MET A 264 13.47 9.17 -7.54
N GLU A 265 13.71 7.86 -7.65
CA GLU A 265 15.05 7.26 -7.61
C GLU A 265 15.77 7.23 -8.97
N ASP A 266 15.07 7.56 -10.07
CA ASP A 266 15.62 7.51 -11.43
C ASP A 266 16.51 8.75 -11.78
N ILE A 267 16.70 9.69 -10.85
CA ILE A 267 17.54 10.89 -11.03
C ILE A 267 18.86 10.73 -10.26
N ARG A 268 19.63 9.68 -10.58
CA ARG A 268 21.02 9.52 -10.13
C ARG A 268 22.06 10.13 -11.08
N GLY A 269 21.64 11.02 -12.00
CA GLY A 269 22.51 11.58 -13.04
C GLY A 269 22.50 13.10 -13.20
N ALA A 270 22.04 13.86 -12.20
CA ALA A 270 22.04 15.33 -12.27
C ALA A 270 22.51 15.96 -10.95
N VAL A 271 23.72 15.60 -10.53
CA VAL A 271 24.66 16.46 -9.79
C VAL A 271 26.05 16.17 -10.32
#